data_AF-A0A942BIS2-F1
#
_entry.id   AF-A0A942BIS2-F1
#
_cell.length_a   1.000
_cell.length_b   1.000
_cell.length_c   1.000
_cell.angle_alpha   90.00
_cell.angle_beta   90.00
_cell.angle_gamma   90.00
#
_symmetry.space_group_name_H-M   'P 1'
#
loop_
_entity.id
_entity.type
_entity.pdbx_description
1 polymer ?
#
loop_
_entity_poly.entity_id
_entity_poly.type
_entity_poly.pdbx_seq_one_letter_code
_entity_poly.pdbx_strand_id
1 'polypeptide(L)'
;MRWVCCLIFAISLFGCGQVPDKAEESNDPNKLIVGTWAPEGDNSGLGVITFTENGEVTSPFADATTPTGHYTLSGDMLTMVVRVDSPVKMHFLFDGKNHVDLTPDFGTKLTMHMRRISAEELAELKTSGKSKTTTGGQPEKPVDQTTECVSNIKMMAVATLMYATDYDGVMPGQNWTTHLTPYVKDPAIFTCPTMHDQGKEGGYAMNQALLGSFTSKIQSPSTTPLYFEVADEGLNRTANPLSFVSPPRHGGKRTVAYADGRSKALLSDQQP
;
A
#
# COMPACT_ATOMS: atom_id res chain seq x y z
N MET A 1 9.89 -53.71 -65.30
CA MET A 1 9.29 -54.07 -64.00
C MET A 1 10.42 -54.01 -62.97
N ARG A 2 10.54 -52.96 -62.16
CA ARG A 2 9.84 -52.73 -60.86
C ARG A 2 9.91 -53.96 -59.94
N TRP A 3 10.35 -53.94 -58.68
CA TRP A 3 10.78 -52.91 -57.72
C TRP A 3 11.30 -53.68 -56.46
N VAL A 4 12.20 -53.07 -55.65
CA VAL A 4 12.34 -53.21 -54.16
C VAL A 4 12.88 -54.56 -53.61
N CYS A 5 13.90 -54.65 -52.73
CA CYS A 5 14.04 -53.99 -51.42
C CYS A 5 15.52 -53.92 -50.95
N CYS A 6 15.97 -52.73 -50.55
CA CYS A 6 17.21 -52.51 -49.79
C CYS A 6 16.93 -52.69 -48.29
N LEU A 7 17.67 -53.56 -47.61
CA LEU A 7 17.79 -53.55 -46.15
C LEU A 7 19.03 -52.73 -45.78
N ILE A 8 18.83 -51.53 -45.23
CA ILE A 8 19.88 -50.74 -44.60
C ILE A 8 19.80 -50.99 -43.09
N PHE A 9 20.88 -51.51 -42.52
CA PHE A 9 21.10 -51.60 -41.07
C PHE A 9 21.31 -50.17 -40.51
N ALA A 10 20.36 -49.70 -39.70
CA ALA A 10 20.53 -48.50 -38.88
C ALA A 10 21.19 -48.92 -37.56
N ILE A 11 22.48 -48.66 -37.40
CA ILE A 11 23.17 -48.67 -36.10
C ILE A 11 22.94 -47.29 -35.48
N SER A 12 22.10 -47.27 -34.46
CA SER A 12 21.82 -46.11 -33.61
C SER A 12 23.07 -45.71 -32.82
N LEU A 13 23.70 -44.60 -33.22
CA LEU A 13 24.55 -43.81 -32.35
C LEU A 13 23.64 -43.16 -31.28
N PHE A 14 23.54 -43.79 -30.11
CA PHE A 14 23.11 -43.10 -28.90
C PHE A 14 24.21 -42.10 -28.53
N GLY A 15 24.06 -40.86 -29.00
CA GLY A 15 24.75 -39.75 -28.37
C GLY A 15 24.27 -39.64 -26.92
N CYS A 16 25.21 -39.69 -25.98
CA CYS A 16 24.98 -39.23 -24.62
C CYS A 16 24.55 -37.75 -24.70
N GLY A 17 23.25 -37.50 -24.75
CA GLY A 17 22.70 -36.20 -24.43
C GLY A 17 23.02 -35.94 -22.97
N GLN A 18 24.00 -35.09 -22.70
CA GLN A 18 24.13 -34.48 -21.39
C GLN A 18 22.79 -33.82 -21.09
N VAL A 19 22.13 -34.32 -20.05
CA VAL A 19 21.03 -33.62 -19.39
C VAL A 19 21.59 -32.23 -19.07
N PRO A 20 20.95 -31.12 -19.50
CA PRO A 20 21.43 -29.81 -19.12
C PRO A 20 21.46 -29.76 -17.60
N ASP A 21 22.67 -29.60 -17.06
CA ASP A 21 22.91 -29.44 -15.64
C ASP A 21 22.01 -28.32 -15.12
N LYS A 22 21.48 -28.56 -13.92
CA LYS A 22 20.67 -27.62 -13.13
C LYS A 22 21.15 -26.19 -13.36
N ALA A 23 20.24 -25.31 -13.76
CA ALA A 23 20.49 -23.88 -13.87
C ALA A 23 21.33 -23.42 -12.67
N GLU A 24 22.54 -22.91 -12.92
CA GLU A 24 23.37 -22.31 -11.89
C GLU A 24 22.55 -21.18 -11.26
N GLU A 25 22.08 -21.42 -10.04
CA GLU A 25 21.40 -20.44 -9.20
C GLU A 25 22.40 -19.31 -8.98
N SER A 26 22.21 -18.20 -9.68
CA SER A 26 23.15 -17.09 -9.64
C SER A 26 23.17 -16.50 -8.23
N ASN A 27 24.32 -16.57 -7.56
CA ASN A 27 24.57 -15.92 -6.26
C ASN A 27 24.68 -14.38 -6.37
N ASP A 28 24.36 -13.80 -7.53
CA ASP A 28 24.36 -12.35 -7.70
C ASP A 28 23.06 -11.79 -7.10
N PRO A 29 23.12 -11.03 -5.99
CA PRO A 29 21.93 -10.51 -5.34
C PRO A 29 21.11 -9.60 -6.26
N ASN A 30 21.73 -8.96 -7.26
CA ASN A 30 21.01 -8.17 -8.25
C ASN A 30 20.10 -9.03 -9.13
N LYS A 31 20.46 -10.29 -9.40
CA LYS A 31 19.62 -11.21 -10.17
C LYS A 31 18.52 -11.85 -9.31
N LEU A 32 18.75 -11.98 -8.00
CA LEU A 32 17.77 -12.55 -7.08
C LEU A 32 16.53 -11.66 -6.92
N ILE A 33 16.70 -10.33 -6.93
CA ILE A 33 15.59 -9.39 -6.78
C ILE A 33 14.75 -9.21 -8.07
N VAL A 34 15.32 -9.45 -9.25
CA VAL A 34 14.64 -9.26 -10.55
C VAL A 34 13.38 -10.12 -10.63
N GLY A 35 12.24 -9.52 -10.93
CA GLY A 35 10.97 -10.24 -11.04
C GLY A 35 9.80 -9.45 -10.49
N THR A 36 8.65 -10.12 -10.45
CA THR A 36 7.39 -9.53 -9.98
C THR A 36 7.05 -10.08 -8.61
N TRP A 37 6.75 -9.19 -7.66
CA TRP A 37 6.56 -9.50 -6.26
C TRP A 37 5.21 -8.99 -5.77
N ALA A 38 4.43 -9.86 -5.14
CA ALA A 38 3.15 -9.52 -4.52
C ALA A 38 3.28 -9.58 -2.99
N PRO A 39 2.68 -8.62 -2.27
CA PRO A 39 2.65 -8.65 -0.81
C PRO A 39 1.78 -9.79 -0.29
N GLU A 40 2.18 -10.38 0.83
CA GLU A 40 1.47 -11.47 1.50
C GLU A 40 0.77 -11.00 2.79
N GLY A 41 -0.27 -11.72 3.19
CA GLY A 41 -1.04 -11.48 4.41
C GLY A 41 -1.73 -10.12 4.44
N ASP A 42 -1.60 -9.43 5.57
CA ASP A 42 -2.23 -8.12 5.84
C ASP A 42 -1.72 -7.00 4.91
N ASN A 43 -0.64 -7.27 4.16
CA ASN A 43 -0.05 -6.33 3.19
C ASN A 43 -0.66 -6.44 1.80
N SER A 44 -1.64 -7.33 1.56
CA SER A 44 -2.21 -7.59 0.22
C SER A 44 -2.76 -6.36 -0.53
N GLY A 45 -3.10 -5.28 0.20
CA GLY A 45 -3.52 -3.99 -0.38
C GLY A 45 -2.40 -3.13 -0.97
N LEU A 46 -1.12 -3.49 -0.75
CA LEU A 46 0.03 -2.68 -1.15
C LEU A 46 0.38 -2.77 -2.64
N GLY A 47 -0.27 -3.64 -3.41
CA GLY A 47 -0.07 -3.79 -4.86
C GLY A 47 1.24 -4.49 -5.24
N VAL A 48 1.42 -4.77 -6.54
CA VAL A 48 2.54 -5.57 -7.06
C VAL A 48 3.73 -4.69 -7.44
N ILE A 49 4.94 -5.09 -7.04
CA ILE A 49 6.21 -4.43 -7.41
C ILE A 49 6.96 -5.28 -8.44
N THR A 50 7.57 -4.66 -9.44
CA THR A 50 8.37 -5.36 -10.45
C THR A 50 9.77 -4.74 -10.54
N PHE A 51 10.80 -5.58 -10.42
CA PHE A 51 12.21 -5.19 -10.62
C PHE A 51 12.73 -5.83 -11.90
N THR A 52 13.47 -5.08 -12.71
CA THR A 52 14.00 -5.52 -14.00
C THR A 52 15.53 -5.53 -14.00
N GLU A 53 16.14 -6.33 -14.89
CA GLU A 53 17.60 -6.47 -14.97
C GLU A 53 18.35 -5.17 -15.27
N ASN A 54 17.70 -4.20 -15.92
CA ASN A 54 18.25 -2.87 -16.22
C ASN A 54 18.17 -1.89 -15.04
N GLY A 55 17.77 -2.34 -13.84
CA GLY A 55 17.68 -1.49 -12.65
C GLY A 55 16.44 -0.61 -12.62
N GLU A 56 15.38 -0.95 -13.34
CA GLU A 56 14.09 -0.26 -13.26
C GLU A 56 13.17 -0.95 -12.24
N VAL A 57 12.35 -0.16 -11.57
CA VAL A 57 11.33 -0.64 -10.63
C VAL A 57 9.98 -0.08 -11.00
N THR A 58 8.98 -0.94 -11.17
CA THR A 58 7.57 -0.54 -11.23
C THR A 58 6.95 -0.74 -9.87
N SER A 59 6.31 0.29 -9.33
CA SER A 59 5.75 0.24 -7.97
C SER A 59 4.36 0.88 -7.93
N PRO A 60 3.41 0.30 -7.17
CA PRO A 60 2.08 0.88 -6.99
C PRO A 60 2.10 2.14 -6.11
N PHE A 61 3.23 2.41 -5.45
CA PHE A 61 3.48 3.65 -4.68
C PHE A 61 3.97 4.80 -5.55
N ALA A 62 4.28 4.52 -6.81
CA ALA A 62 4.63 5.50 -7.82
C ALA A 62 3.40 6.34 -8.19
N ASP A 63 3.61 7.60 -8.60
CA ASP A 63 2.52 8.44 -9.11
C ASP A 63 1.89 7.78 -10.36
N ALA A 64 0.59 7.94 -10.55
CA ALA A 64 -0.16 7.39 -11.68
C ALA A 64 0.43 7.81 -13.05
N THR A 65 1.18 8.91 -13.10
CA THR A 65 1.84 9.43 -14.31
C THR A 65 3.24 8.86 -14.56
N THR A 66 3.88 8.25 -13.56
CA THR A 66 5.25 7.72 -13.64
C THR A 66 5.35 6.47 -12.77
N PRO A 67 4.80 5.32 -13.22
CA PRO A 67 4.78 4.09 -12.42
C PRO A 67 6.17 3.46 -12.23
N THR A 68 7.17 3.98 -12.95
CA THR A 68 8.52 3.45 -13.07
C THR A 68 9.54 4.38 -12.42
N GLY A 69 10.46 3.78 -11.69
CA GLY A 69 11.64 4.41 -11.11
C GLY A 69 12.90 3.58 -11.35
N HIS A 70 13.96 3.91 -10.64
CA HIS A 70 15.20 3.15 -10.65
C HIS A 70 15.48 2.54 -9.28
N TYR A 71 16.18 1.41 -9.25
CA TYR A 71 16.67 0.83 -8.01
C TYR A 71 18.14 0.49 -8.10
N THR A 72 18.80 0.49 -6.94
CA THR A 72 20.16 -0.03 -6.77
C THR A 72 20.18 -0.92 -5.54
N LEU A 73 20.89 -2.05 -5.63
CA LEU A 73 21.11 -2.95 -4.52
C LEU A 73 22.60 -2.94 -4.16
N SER A 74 22.91 -2.69 -2.89
CA SER A 74 24.27 -2.72 -2.37
C SER A 74 24.28 -3.53 -1.08
N GLY A 75 24.70 -4.79 -1.17
CA GLY A 75 24.58 -5.73 -0.06
C GLY A 75 23.12 -6.07 0.22
N ASP A 76 22.68 -5.90 1.46
CA ASP A 76 21.29 -6.06 1.91
C ASP A 76 20.47 -4.76 1.78
N MET A 77 21.06 -3.69 1.24
CA MET A 77 20.41 -2.39 1.15
C MET A 77 19.86 -2.13 -0.25
N LEU A 78 18.53 -2.12 -0.35
CA LEU A 78 17.79 -1.73 -1.53
C LEU A 78 17.47 -0.23 -1.45
N THR A 79 17.95 0.54 -2.42
CA THR A 79 17.55 1.95 -2.59
C THR A 79 16.68 2.04 -3.83
N MET A 80 15.45 2.53 -3.65
CA MET A 80 14.51 2.76 -4.75
C MET A 80 14.25 4.25 -4.93
N VAL A 81 14.30 4.71 -6.17
CA VAL A 81 13.97 6.08 -6.58
C VAL A 81 12.77 5.99 -7.50
N VAL A 82 11.59 5.96 -6.89
CA VAL A 82 10.29 5.88 -7.60
C VAL A 82 9.73 7.29 -7.87
N ARG A 83 10.32 8.33 -7.25
CA ARG A 83 10.02 9.75 -7.46
C ARG A 83 11.32 10.54 -7.49
N VAL A 84 11.34 11.63 -8.25
CA VAL A 84 12.56 12.39 -8.60
C VAL A 84 13.29 12.94 -7.35
N ASP A 85 12.58 13.16 -6.24
CA ASP A 85 13.10 13.97 -5.12
C ASP A 85 13.25 13.24 -3.79
N SER A 86 13.01 11.92 -3.70
CA SER A 86 13.10 11.20 -2.42
C SER A 86 13.41 9.70 -2.60
N PRO A 87 14.68 9.28 -2.44
CA PRO A 87 15.01 7.86 -2.41
C PRO A 87 14.41 7.20 -1.16
N VAL A 88 13.77 6.06 -1.35
CA VAL A 88 13.34 5.18 -0.25
C VAL A 88 14.42 4.11 -0.07
N LYS A 89 14.96 4.02 1.15
CA LYS A 89 15.91 2.98 1.54
C LYS A 89 15.19 1.89 2.32
N MET A 90 15.45 0.64 1.95
CA MET A 90 14.87 -0.53 2.59
C MET A 90 15.94 -1.61 2.76
N HIS A 91 15.94 -2.26 3.91
CA HIS A 91 16.63 -3.53 4.09
C HIS A 91 15.89 -4.61 3.30
N PHE A 92 16.67 -5.38 2.56
CA PHE A 92 16.24 -6.46 1.69
C PHE A 92 16.81 -7.76 2.25
N LEU A 93 15.92 -8.64 2.71
CA LEU A 93 16.29 -9.99 3.15
C LEU A 93 15.60 -11.01 2.25
N PHE A 94 16.39 -11.72 1.45
CA PHE A 94 15.92 -12.77 0.55
C PHE A 94 16.10 -14.15 1.20
N ASP A 95 15.05 -14.97 1.18
CA ASP A 95 15.05 -16.30 1.82
C ASP A 95 15.72 -17.40 1.00
N GLY A 96 16.23 -17.07 -0.20
CA GLY A 96 16.85 -18.02 -1.11
C GLY A 96 15.86 -18.81 -1.98
N LYS A 97 14.56 -18.53 -1.90
CA LYS A 97 13.53 -19.25 -2.66
C LYS A 97 12.70 -18.27 -3.47
N ASN A 98 11.64 -17.74 -2.87
CA ASN A 98 10.62 -16.95 -3.52
C ASN A 98 10.03 -15.89 -2.60
N HIS A 99 10.61 -15.65 -1.41
CA HIS A 99 10.16 -14.60 -0.51
C HIS A 99 11.24 -13.56 -0.29
N VAL A 100 10.78 -12.32 -0.15
CA VAL A 100 11.59 -11.20 0.26
C VAL A 100 10.88 -10.43 1.36
N ASP A 101 11.66 -10.08 2.38
CA ASP A 101 11.25 -9.13 3.41
C ASP A 101 11.86 -7.77 3.09
N LEU A 102 11.00 -6.76 2.96
CA LEU A 102 11.42 -5.36 2.77
C LEU A 102 11.10 -4.58 4.05
N THR A 103 12.13 -4.05 4.70
CA THR A 103 11.97 -3.24 5.92
C THR A 103 12.50 -1.82 5.70
N PRO A 104 11.68 -0.76 5.80
CA PRO A 104 12.14 0.60 5.57
C PRO A 104 13.17 1.08 6.61
N ASP A 105 14.15 1.85 6.16
CA ASP A 105 15.26 2.38 6.99
C ASP A 105 14.88 3.62 7.84
N PHE A 106 13.58 3.96 7.94
CA PHE A 106 13.10 5.15 8.69
C PHE A 106 12.51 4.82 10.08
N GLY A 107 13.02 3.78 10.75
CA GLY A 107 12.73 3.49 12.17
C GLY A 107 11.35 2.88 12.45
N THR A 108 10.57 2.55 11.42
CA THR A 108 9.31 1.79 11.55
C THR A 108 9.58 0.29 11.57
N LYS A 109 8.91 -0.47 12.45
CA LYS A 109 8.94 -1.95 12.46
C LYS A 109 8.08 -2.60 11.36
N LEU A 110 7.77 -1.86 10.29
CA LEU A 110 6.94 -2.41 9.21
C LEU A 110 7.83 -3.26 8.30
N THR A 111 7.66 -4.58 8.36
CA THR A 111 8.27 -5.50 7.41
C THR A 111 7.22 -5.93 6.41
N MET A 112 7.47 -5.65 5.13
CA MET A 112 6.62 -6.12 4.03
C MET A 112 7.12 -7.50 3.60
N HIS A 113 6.33 -8.52 3.89
CA HIS A 113 6.53 -9.87 3.37
C HIS A 113 5.98 -9.93 1.95
N MET A 114 6.82 -10.27 0.98
CA MET A 114 6.43 -10.40 -0.41
C MET A 114 6.85 -11.75 -0.96
N ARG A 115 6.04 -12.30 -1.87
CA ARG A 115 6.44 -13.46 -2.67
C ARG A 115 6.54 -13.13 -4.15
N ARG A 116 7.41 -13.85 -4.84
CA ARG A 116 7.49 -13.81 -6.30
C ARG A 116 6.23 -14.43 -6.91
N ILE A 117 5.69 -13.77 -7.93
CA ILE A 117 4.53 -14.22 -8.70
C ILE A 117 4.89 -14.42 -10.17
N SER A 118 4.23 -15.37 -10.83
CA SER A 118 4.45 -15.63 -12.26
C SER A 118 3.71 -14.61 -13.14
N ALA A 119 4.00 -14.61 -14.44
CA ALA A 119 3.29 -13.76 -15.39
C ALA A 119 1.80 -14.13 -15.53
N GLU A 120 1.49 -15.43 -15.44
CA GLU A 120 0.12 -15.96 -15.45
C GLU A 120 -0.64 -15.49 -14.21
N GLU A 121 -0.02 -15.61 -13.04
CA GLU A 121 -0.62 -15.15 -11.78
C GLU A 121 -0.82 -13.63 -11.77
N LEU A 122 0.13 -12.86 -12.31
CA LEU A 122 -0.03 -11.42 -12.49
C LEU A 122 -1.23 -11.10 -13.41
N ALA A 123 -1.45 -11.88 -14.46
CA ALA A 123 -2.61 -11.73 -15.35
C ALA A 123 -3.92 -12.09 -14.62
N GLU A 124 -3.91 -13.12 -13.78
CA GLU A 124 -5.05 -13.49 -12.93
C GLU A 124 -5.37 -12.41 -11.89
N LEU A 125 -4.35 -11.79 -11.27
CA LEU A 125 -4.55 -10.67 -10.35
C LEU A 125 -5.14 -9.44 -11.05
N LYS A 126 -4.65 -9.11 -12.26
CA LYS A 126 -5.18 -8.00 -13.07
C LYS A 126 -6.62 -8.23 -13.55
N THR A 127 -7.01 -9.49 -13.76
CA THR A 127 -8.35 -9.85 -14.24
C THR A 127 -9.34 -10.07 -13.10
N SER A 128 -8.90 -10.61 -11.95
CA SER A 128 -9.72 -10.80 -10.75
C SER A 128 -10.07 -9.50 -10.04
N GLY A 129 -9.30 -8.41 -10.26
CA GLY A 129 -9.69 -7.04 -9.91
C GLY A 129 -10.98 -6.55 -10.60
N LYS A 130 -11.51 -7.27 -11.60
CA LYS A 130 -12.90 -7.16 -12.07
C LYS A 130 -13.73 -8.22 -11.35
N SER A 131 -14.22 -7.90 -10.16
CA SER A 131 -15.03 -8.83 -9.37
C SER A 131 -16.23 -9.39 -10.15
N LYS A 132 -16.33 -10.72 -10.10
CA LYS A 132 -17.43 -11.56 -10.56
C LYS A 132 -18.59 -11.44 -9.57
N THR A 133 -19.48 -10.46 -9.79
CA THR A 133 -20.78 -10.39 -9.09
C THR A 133 -21.61 -11.62 -9.44
N THR A 134 -21.84 -12.49 -8.47
CA THR A 134 -22.73 -13.65 -8.61
C THR A 134 -24.00 -13.39 -7.81
N THR A 135 -25.07 -13.12 -8.55
CA THR A 135 -26.50 -13.31 -8.22
C THR A 135 -27.09 -12.56 -7.03
N GLY A 136 -27.87 -11.50 -7.32
CA GLY A 136 -29.06 -11.17 -6.52
C GLY A 136 -29.29 -9.74 -6.07
N GLY A 137 -28.62 -8.73 -6.64
CA GLY A 137 -28.93 -7.32 -6.38
C GLY A 137 -28.30 -6.46 -7.46
N GLN A 138 -29.00 -5.44 -7.96
CA GLN A 138 -28.42 -4.48 -8.91
C GLN A 138 -27.12 -3.91 -8.33
N PRO A 139 -26.05 -3.68 -9.12
CA PRO A 139 -24.89 -2.96 -8.63
C PRO A 139 -25.33 -1.53 -8.34
N GLU A 140 -25.65 -1.23 -7.09
CA GLU A 140 -25.82 0.15 -6.65
C GLU A 140 -24.49 0.86 -6.88
N LYS A 141 -24.55 1.94 -7.66
CA LYS A 141 -23.46 2.90 -7.81
C LYS A 141 -22.88 3.17 -6.41
N PRO A 142 -21.55 3.12 -6.21
CA PRO A 142 -20.96 3.47 -4.92
C PRO A 142 -21.50 4.83 -4.48
N VAL A 143 -22.21 4.85 -3.36
CA VAL A 143 -22.79 6.09 -2.84
C VAL A 143 -21.64 7.03 -2.52
N ASP A 144 -21.60 8.18 -3.16
CA ASP A 144 -20.57 9.18 -2.93
C ASP A 144 -20.83 9.89 -1.60
N GLN A 145 -20.27 9.34 -0.53
CA GLN A 145 -20.34 9.89 0.82
C GLN A 145 -19.17 10.85 1.14
N THR A 146 -18.48 11.38 0.11
CA THR A 146 -17.35 12.30 0.32
C THR A 146 -17.74 13.47 1.23
N THR A 147 -18.91 14.09 0.99
CA THR A 147 -19.35 15.28 1.73
C THR A 147 -19.53 15.01 3.23
N GLU A 148 -20.11 13.86 3.57
CA GLU A 148 -20.33 13.46 4.96
C GLU A 148 -19.01 13.07 5.63
N CYS A 149 -18.14 12.34 4.92
CA CYS A 149 -16.80 11.98 5.38
C CYS A 149 -15.94 13.23 5.67
N VAL A 150 -15.96 14.24 4.78
CA VAL A 150 -15.28 15.53 4.98
C VAL A 150 -15.88 16.31 6.16
N SER A 151 -17.18 16.19 6.40
CA SER A 151 -17.86 16.84 7.52
C SER A 151 -17.49 16.19 8.85
N ASN A 152 -17.47 14.85 8.91
CA ASN A 152 -17.04 14.09 10.09
C ASN A 152 -15.60 14.42 10.47
N ILE A 153 -14.67 14.36 9.52
CA ILE A 153 -13.26 14.65 9.78
C ILE A 153 -13.00 16.11 10.15
N LYS A 154 -13.80 17.05 9.63
CA LYS A 154 -13.81 18.46 10.06
C LYS A 154 -14.22 18.59 11.52
N MET A 155 -15.31 17.93 11.90
CA MET A 155 -15.81 17.97 13.28
C MET A 155 -14.80 17.36 14.25
N MET A 156 -14.16 16.24 13.89
CA MET A 156 -13.07 15.67 14.69
C MET A 156 -11.89 16.64 14.85
N ALA A 157 -11.46 17.30 13.76
CA ALA A 157 -10.34 18.24 13.83
C ALA A 157 -10.67 19.47 14.70
N VAL A 158 -11.90 19.99 14.63
CA VAL A 158 -12.36 21.07 15.51
C VAL A 158 -12.43 20.60 16.97
N ALA A 159 -12.96 19.41 17.23
CA ALA A 159 -12.97 18.81 18.57
C ALA A 159 -11.55 18.67 19.14
N THR A 160 -10.56 18.31 18.31
CA THR A 160 -9.16 18.25 18.72
C THR A 160 -8.57 19.61 19.09
N LEU A 161 -8.96 20.67 18.40
CA LEU A 161 -8.54 22.03 18.77
C LEU A 161 -9.19 22.49 20.09
N MET A 162 -10.43 22.09 20.36
CA MET A 162 -11.09 22.32 21.65
C MET A 162 -10.37 21.55 22.77
N TYR A 163 -10.12 20.25 22.57
CA TYR A 163 -9.31 19.44 23.48
C TYR A 163 -7.95 20.09 23.74
N ALA A 164 -7.22 20.49 22.70
CA ALA A 164 -5.92 21.12 22.88
C ALA A 164 -6.02 22.44 23.66
N THR A 165 -7.11 23.19 23.53
CA THR A 165 -7.33 24.42 24.31
C THR A 165 -7.49 24.13 25.80
N ASP A 166 -8.22 23.06 26.15
CA ASP A 166 -8.46 22.67 27.55
C ASP A 166 -7.27 21.95 28.20
N TYR A 167 -6.37 21.38 27.40
CA TYR A 167 -5.22 20.59 27.84
C TYR A 167 -3.88 21.24 27.48
N ASP A 168 -3.72 22.55 27.70
CA ASP A 168 -2.46 23.29 27.58
C ASP A 168 -1.75 23.14 26.22
N GLY A 169 -2.52 23.05 25.15
CA GLY A 169 -2.04 22.88 23.78
C GLY A 169 -1.59 21.46 23.44
N VAL A 170 -1.87 20.46 24.28
CA VAL A 170 -1.49 19.05 24.04
C VAL A 170 -2.51 18.38 23.12
N MET A 171 -2.01 17.71 22.07
CA MET A 171 -2.82 16.87 21.19
C MET A 171 -3.27 15.58 21.90
N PRO A 172 -4.41 14.99 21.51
CA PRO A 172 -4.88 13.75 22.12
C PRO A 172 -3.88 12.59 21.89
N GLY A 173 -3.82 11.68 22.86
CA GLY A 173 -3.03 10.46 22.79
C GLY A 173 -3.71 9.34 21.98
N GLN A 174 -3.28 8.08 22.19
CA GLN A 174 -3.79 6.93 21.44
C GLN A 174 -5.31 6.73 21.55
N ASN A 175 -5.91 7.05 22.70
CA ASN A 175 -7.37 6.96 22.92
C ASN A 175 -8.09 8.24 22.47
N TRP A 176 -7.75 8.77 21.30
CA TRP A 176 -8.23 10.05 20.82
C TRP A 176 -9.76 10.11 20.70
N THR A 177 -10.47 9.06 20.28
CA THR A 177 -11.94 9.10 20.21
C THR A 177 -12.54 9.35 21.58
N THR A 178 -12.05 8.66 22.61
CA THR A 178 -12.48 8.86 24.01
C THR A 178 -12.18 10.27 24.50
N HIS A 179 -11.01 10.82 24.17
CA HIS A 179 -10.64 12.19 24.52
C HIS A 179 -11.52 13.23 23.82
N LEU A 180 -11.99 12.94 22.61
CA LEU A 180 -12.82 13.86 21.83
C LEU A 180 -14.31 13.76 22.13
N THR A 181 -14.79 12.66 22.73
CA THR A 181 -16.21 12.46 23.07
C THR A 181 -16.87 13.66 23.79
N PRO A 182 -16.23 14.36 24.75
CA PRO A 182 -16.84 15.52 25.40
C PRO A 182 -17.05 16.74 24.48
N TYR A 183 -16.35 16.79 23.34
CA TYR A 183 -16.32 17.92 22.41
C TYR A 183 -17.19 17.70 21.17
N VAL A 184 -17.83 16.54 21.07
CA VAL A 184 -18.67 16.15 19.93
C VAL A 184 -20.09 15.88 20.41
N LYS A 185 -21.08 16.22 19.59
CA LYS A 185 -22.50 15.97 19.91
C LYS A 185 -22.91 14.53 19.62
N ASP A 186 -22.27 13.92 18.63
CA ASP A 186 -22.61 12.60 18.12
C ASP A 186 -21.32 11.78 17.97
N PRO A 187 -21.14 10.67 18.71
CA PRO A 187 -20.00 9.78 18.55
C PRO A 187 -19.93 9.08 17.17
N ALA A 188 -21.02 9.06 16.41
CA ALA A 188 -21.04 8.44 15.07
C ALA A 188 -20.03 9.10 14.10
N ILE A 189 -19.61 10.35 14.37
CA ILE A 189 -18.62 11.04 13.55
C ILE A 189 -17.25 10.35 13.54
N PHE A 190 -16.96 9.48 14.51
CA PHE A 190 -15.72 8.71 14.57
C PHE A 190 -15.68 7.53 13.60
N THR A 191 -16.79 7.27 12.90
CA THR A 191 -16.89 6.24 11.88
C THR A 191 -17.11 6.88 10.51
N CYS A 192 -16.35 6.41 9.52
CA CYS A 192 -16.53 6.74 8.12
C CYS A 192 -17.92 6.25 7.67
N PRO A 193 -18.75 7.07 7.03
CA PRO A 193 -20.09 6.66 6.59
C PRO A 193 -20.11 5.36 5.76
N THR A 194 -19.08 5.14 4.94
CA THR A 194 -18.98 3.91 4.14
C THR A 194 -18.64 2.68 4.98
N MET A 195 -17.92 2.85 6.09
CA MET A 195 -17.72 1.78 7.07
C MET A 195 -19.00 1.52 7.86
N HIS A 196 -19.71 2.60 8.24
CA HIS A 196 -20.97 2.51 8.95
C HIS A 196 -22.03 1.73 8.17
N ASP A 197 -22.20 2.04 6.88
CA ASP A 197 -23.13 1.32 5.97
C ASP A 197 -22.79 -0.17 5.83
N GLN A 198 -21.52 -0.54 6.06
CA GLN A 198 -21.06 -1.93 6.07
C GLN A 198 -21.24 -2.60 7.45
N GLY A 199 -21.83 -1.92 8.43
CA GLY A 199 -21.96 -2.40 9.80
C GLY A 199 -20.64 -2.41 10.57
N LYS A 200 -19.65 -1.61 10.15
CA LYS A 200 -18.31 -1.54 10.73
C LYS A 200 -18.07 -0.21 11.43
N GLU A 201 -17.11 -0.18 12.34
CA GLU A 201 -16.64 1.04 13.01
C GLU A 201 -15.27 1.49 12.46
N GLY A 202 -14.98 2.78 12.58
CA GLY A 202 -13.67 3.35 12.21
C GLY A 202 -13.58 3.83 10.77
N GLY A 203 -12.45 3.59 10.10
CA GLY A 203 -12.14 4.15 8.78
C GLY A 203 -11.42 5.50 8.80
N TYR A 204 -11.09 6.03 9.98
CA TYR A 204 -10.22 7.19 10.18
C TYR A 204 -9.03 6.83 11.04
N ALA A 205 -7.88 7.45 10.77
CA ALA A 205 -6.72 7.42 11.65
C ALA A 205 -6.26 8.83 12.00
N MET A 206 -5.71 8.96 13.20
CA MET A 206 -4.94 10.14 13.60
C MET A 206 -3.48 10.00 13.13
N ASN A 207 -2.85 11.11 12.76
CA ASN A 207 -1.42 11.15 12.46
C ASN A 207 -0.62 10.73 13.70
N GLN A 208 0.06 9.60 13.61
CA GLN A 208 0.82 9.02 14.72
C GLN A 208 1.91 9.96 15.25
N ALA A 209 2.50 10.80 14.39
CA ALA A 209 3.53 11.75 14.79
C ALA A 209 2.99 12.89 15.68
N LEU A 210 1.68 13.09 15.73
CA LEU A 210 1.05 14.16 16.51
C LEU A 210 0.50 13.72 17.86
N LEU A 211 0.49 12.41 18.17
CA LEU A 211 -0.09 11.89 19.41
C LEU A 211 0.61 12.49 20.63
N GLY A 212 -0.16 13.13 21.52
CA GLY A 212 0.39 13.76 22.73
C GLY A 212 1.37 14.91 22.48
N SER A 213 1.56 15.34 21.23
CA SER A 213 2.47 16.43 20.89
C SER A 213 1.86 17.79 21.26
N PHE A 214 2.69 18.79 21.53
CA PHE A 214 2.19 20.15 21.70
C PHE A 214 1.87 20.75 20.33
N THR A 215 0.72 21.39 20.19
CA THR A 215 0.31 22.20 19.03
C THR A 215 1.39 23.22 18.63
N SER A 216 2.10 23.80 19.61
CA SER A 216 3.21 24.74 19.40
C SER A 216 4.44 24.13 18.69
N LYS A 217 4.56 22.80 18.65
CA LYS A 217 5.64 22.10 17.91
C LYS A 217 5.29 21.84 16.45
N ILE A 218 4.06 22.13 16.02
CA ILE A 218 3.61 21.91 14.64
C ILE A 218 4.01 23.13 13.81
N GLN A 219 5.05 23.00 13.00
CA GLN A 219 5.61 24.10 12.22
C GLN A 219 4.64 24.64 11.16
N SER A 220 3.92 23.74 10.48
CA SER A 220 3.00 24.09 9.39
C SER A 220 1.63 23.45 9.60
N PRO A 221 0.81 23.95 10.56
CA PRO A 221 -0.45 23.31 10.92
C PRO A 221 -1.43 23.20 9.74
N SER A 222 -1.34 24.15 8.81
CA SER A 222 -2.19 24.24 7.63
C SER A 222 -1.91 23.19 6.56
N THR A 223 -0.76 22.51 6.62
CA THR A 223 -0.36 21.45 5.68
C THR A 223 0.02 20.17 6.40
N THR A 224 -0.15 20.10 7.73
CA THR A 224 0.15 18.89 8.50
C THR A 224 -1.14 18.08 8.66
N PRO A 225 -1.25 16.87 8.07
CA PRO A 225 -2.42 16.01 8.28
C PRO A 225 -2.58 15.67 9.75
N LEU A 226 -3.79 15.83 10.26
CA LEU A 226 -4.19 15.47 11.61
C LEU A 226 -5.02 14.19 11.60
N TYR A 227 -6.05 14.14 10.75
CA TYR A 227 -6.88 12.97 10.53
C TYR A 227 -6.94 12.66 9.04
N PHE A 228 -7.03 11.39 8.70
CA PHE A 228 -7.19 10.94 7.32
C PHE A 228 -7.87 9.57 7.27
N GLU A 229 -8.35 9.21 6.09
CA GLU A 229 -8.99 7.93 5.84
C GLU A 229 -8.01 6.77 5.72
N VAL A 230 -8.33 5.66 6.40
CA VAL A 230 -7.57 4.40 6.35
C VAL A 230 -8.47 3.20 6.11
N ALA A 231 -7.96 2.14 5.48
CA ALA A 231 -8.72 0.91 5.22
C ALA A 231 -9.16 0.20 6.51
N ASP A 232 -8.35 0.34 7.57
CA ASP A 232 -8.50 -0.39 8.82
C ASP A 232 -9.82 -0.10 9.55
N GLU A 233 -10.34 -1.15 10.16
CA GLU A 233 -11.48 -1.11 11.07
C GLU A 233 -11.05 -0.70 12.49
N GLY A 234 -12.02 -0.23 13.26
CA GLY A 234 -11.88 0.09 14.67
C GLY A 234 -11.63 1.56 14.95
N LEU A 235 -11.96 1.97 16.17
CA LEU A 235 -11.72 3.30 16.68
C LEU A 235 -10.25 3.47 17.10
N ASN A 236 -9.83 4.71 17.36
CA ASN A 236 -8.50 5.03 17.89
C ASN A 236 -7.32 4.62 16.98
N ARG A 237 -7.56 4.42 15.66
CA ARG A 237 -6.47 4.11 14.73
C ARG A 237 -5.50 5.28 14.67
N THR A 238 -4.24 4.94 14.52
CA THR A 238 -3.16 5.90 14.30
C THR A 238 -2.31 5.36 13.15
N ALA A 239 -1.85 6.25 12.27
CA ALA A 239 -1.09 5.83 11.11
C ALA A 239 -0.12 6.93 10.68
N ASN A 240 0.80 6.56 9.79
CA ASN A 240 1.55 7.53 9.02
C ASN A 240 0.60 8.19 7.99
N PRO A 241 0.61 9.52 7.81
CA PRO A 241 -0.20 10.19 6.78
C PRO A 241 0.03 9.72 5.35
N LEU A 242 1.09 8.96 5.06
CA LEU A 242 1.30 8.32 3.75
C LEU A 242 0.45 7.05 3.57
N SER A 243 -0.15 6.52 4.63
CA SER A 243 -0.94 5.28 4.64
C SER A 243 -2.42 5.49 4.30
N PHE A 244 -2.73 6.41 3.38
CA PHE A 244 -4.11 6.59 2.92
C PHE A 244 -4.70 5.31 2.34
N VAL A 245 -6.02 5.14 2.51
CA VAL A 245 -6.77 4.07 1.87
C VAL A 245 -6.53 4.02 0.35
N SER A 246 -6.16 2.84 -0.15
CA SER A 246 -5.91 2.56 -1.57
C SER A 246 -6.63 1.26 -1.96
N PRO A 247 -7.56 1.28 -2.93
CA PRO A 247 -8.03 2.47 -3.66
C PRO A 247 -8.80 3.44 -2.75
N PRO A 248 -8.88 4.74 -3.10
CA PRO A 248 -9.70 5.70 -2.36
C PRO A 248 -11.14 5.24 -2.20
N ARG A 249 -11.73 5.53 -1.03
CA ARG A 249 -13.19 5.41 -0.86
C ARG A 249 -13.87 6.59 -1.55
N HIS A 250 -15.20 6.65 -1.52
CA HIS A 250 -15.95 7.85 -1.95
C HIS A 250 -15.66 8.35 -3.38
N GLY A 251 -15.87 7.48 -4.39
CA GLY A 251 -15.79 7.92 -5.79
C GLY A 251 -14.39 8.35 -6.25
N GLY A 252 -13.34 7.79 -5.64
CA GLY A 252 -11.95 8.06 -6.01
C GLY A 252 -11.29 9.20 -5.23
N LYS A 253 -11.88 9.63 -4.10
CA LYS A 253 -11.36 10.72 -3.27
C LYS A 253 -10.95 10.24 -1.88
N ARG A 254 -9.98 10.93 -1.29
CA ARG A 254 -9.53 10.71 0.09
C ARG A 254 -9.86 11.93 0.91
N THR A 255 -10.39 11.76 2.12
CA THR A 255 -10.61 12.88 3.02
C THR A 255 -9.44 13.04 3.99
N VAL A 256 -9.09 14.30 4.24
CA VAL A 256 -8.04 14.69 5.18
C VAL A 256 -8.51 15.91 5.97
N ALA A 257 -8.19 15.94 7.25
CA ALA A 257 -8.19 17.16 8.05
C ALA A 257 -6.77 17.50 8.49
N TYR A 258 -6.49 18.80 8.55
CA TYR A 258 -5.20 19.36 8.90
C TYR A 258 -5.18 19.83 10.35
N ALA A 259 -3.97 20.00 10.90
CA ALA A 259 -3.77 20.41 12.29
C ALA A 259 -4.29 21.82 12.62
N ASP A 260 -4.59 22.65 11.62
CA ASP A 260 -5.30 23.93 11.79
C ASP A 260 -6.84 23.81 11.79
N GLY A 261 -7.35 22.58 11.73
CA GLY A 261 -8.77 22.28 11.72
C GLY A 261 -9.43 22.34 10.36
N ARG A 262 -8.77 22.71 9.25
CA ARG A 262 -9.36 22.65 7.90
C ARG A 262 -9.46 21.21 7.41
N SER A 263 -10.40 20.93 6.51
CA SER A 263 -10.52 19.62 5.86
C SER A 263 -10.76 19.75 4.36
N LYS A 264 -10.38 18.73 3.60
CA LYS A 264 -10.54 18.65 2.15
C LYS A 264 -10.76 17.20 1.70
N ALA A 265 -11.40 17.05 0.55
CA ALA A 265 -11.34 15.84 -0.25
C ALA A 265 -10.23 16.02 -1.30
N LEU A 266 -9.30 15.07 -1.35
CA LEU A 266 -8.20 14.99 -2.30
C LEU A 266 -8.54 13.96 -3.37
N LEU A 267 -8.16 14.23 -4.61
CA LEU A 267 -8.19 13.21 -5.67
C LEU A 267 -7.12 12.13 -5.41
N SER A 268 -7.24 10.97 -6.06
CA SER A 268 -6.33 9.83 -5.88
C SER A 268 -4.85 10.15 -6.11
N ASP A 269 -4.57 11.13 -6.97
CA ASP A 269 -3.25 11.62 -7.36
C ASP A 269 -2.73 12.76 -6.47
N GLN A 270 -3.58 13.35 -5.63
CA GLN A 270 -3.21 14.46 -4.75
C GLN A 270 -2.70 13.97 -3.39
N GLN A 271 -1.50 14.39 -3.01
CA GLN A 271 -0.98 14.22 -1.66
C GLN A 271 -1.40 15.39 -0.75
N PRO A 272 -1.51 15.17 0.58
CA PRO A 272 -1.93 16.20 1.53
C PRO A 272 -0.99 17.38 1.68
#